data_AF-A0A653HEY0-F1
#
_entry.id   AF-A0A653HEY0-F1
#
_cell.length_a   1.000
_cell.length_b   1.000
_cell.length_c   1.000
_cell.angle_alpha   90.00
_cell.angle_beta   90.00
_cell.angle_gamma   90.00
#
_symmetry.space_group_name_H-M   'P 1'
#
loop_
_entity.id
_entity.type
_entity.pdbx_description
1 polymer ?
#
loop_
_entity_poly.entity_id
_entity_poly.type
_entity_poly.pdbx_seq_one_letter_code
_entity_poly.pdbx_strand_id
1 'polypeptide(L)'
;MGSNKPDDSDILVLRRGDKKVVCEILEKGECNKFTIKLEDHTIGNIINEALCHDPEVTFSAFRKPHPLRNEIEITMKPMGYAGVKLLADNIISLADDVSNMRKDFIRKVQSFKAKKAFYDDY
;
A
#
# COMPACT_ATOMS: atom_id res chain seq x y z
N MET A 1 1.11 -16.65 35.69
CA MET A 1 0.75 -15.24 35.43
C MET A 1 0.66 -15.09 33.92
N GLY A 2 -0.51 -14.72 33.38
CA GLY A 2 -0.68 -14.54 31.94
C GLY A 2 0.11 -13.32 31.47
N SER A 3 0.96 -13.50 30.46
CA SER A 3 1.67 -12.38 29.82
C SER A 3 0.64 -11.48 29.11
N ASN A 4 0.70 -10.17 29.35
CA ASN A 4 -0.12 -9.17 28.63
C ASN A 4 0.48 -8.79 27.27
N LYS A 5 1.45 -9.57 26.78
CA LYS A 5 2.03 -9.39 25.45
C LYS A 5 1.07 -10.03 24.42
N PRO A 6 0.67 -9.31 23.35
CA PRO A 6 0.01 -9.90 22.20
C PRO A 6 0.86 -11.04 21.62
N ASP A 7 0.22 -12.01 20.94
CA ASP A 7 0.97 -13.05 20.26
C ASP A 7 1.68 -12.46 19.03
N ASP A 8 2.88 -12.93 18.73
CA ASP A 8 3.64 -12.43 17.58
C ASP A 8 2.92 -12.80 16.26
N SER A 9 2.06 -13.83 16.25
CA SER A 9 1.24 -14.20 15.08
C SER A 9 0.11 -13.21 14.78
N ASP A 10 -0.37 -12.45 15.78
CA ASP A 10 -1.46 -11.46 15.63
C ASP A 10 -1.10 -10.32 14.67
N ILE A 11 0.19 -10.14 14.35
CA ILE A 11 0.65 -9.09 13.41
C ILE A 11 0.57 -9.51 11.94
N LEU A 12 0.52 -10.82 11.66
CA LEU A 12 0.57 -11.38 10.29
C LEU A 12 -0.72 -12.11 9.89
N VAL A 13 -1.45 -12.65 10.86
CA VAL A 13 -2.58 -13.55 10.59
C VAL A 13 -3.91 -12.86 10.84
N LEU A 14 -4.74 -12.77 9.79
CA LEU A 14 -6.11 -12.31 9.93
C LEU A 14 -6.90 -13.32 10.76
N ARG A 15 -7.63 -12.81 11.77
CA ARG A 15 -8.51 -13.64 12.57
C ARG A 15 -9.63 -14.21 11.70
N ARG A 16 -10.09 -15.41 12.04
CA ARG A 16 -11.17 -16.08 11.31
C ARG A 16 -12.43 -15.21 11.33
N GLY A 17 -12.91 -14.83 10.14
CA GLY A 17 -14.09 -13.98 9.96
C GLY A 17 -13.78 -12.50 9.71
N ASP A 18 -12.53 -12.06 9.91
CA ASP A 18 -12.13 -10.69 9.60
C ASP A 18 -11.88 -10.49 8.10
N LYS A 19 -12.31 -9.33 7.58
CA LYS A 19 -11.98 -8.87 6.24
C LYS A 19 -10.67 -8.10 6.24
N LYS A 20 -9.80 -8.36 5.26
CA LYS A 20 -8.54 -7.60 5.06
C LYS A 20 -8.80 -6.11 4.82
N VAL A 21 -9.80 -5.82 3.99
CA VAL A 21 -10.19 -4.46 3.59
C VAL A 21 -11.68 -4.27 3.86
N VAL A 22 -12.03 -3.17 4.52
CA VAL A 22 -13.41 -2.73 4.73
C VAL A 22 -13.54 -1.31 4.19
N CYS A 23 -14.54 -1.05 3.36
CA CYS A 23 -14.84 0.27 2.84
C CYS A 23 -16.11 0.82 3.51
N GLU A 24 -16.01 2.03 4.03
CA GLU A 24 -17.12 2.79 4.57
C GLU A 24 -17.34 4.05 3.72
N ILE A 25 -18.58 4.29 3.32
CA ILE A 25 -18.97 5.48 2.58
C ILE A 25 -19.32 6.57 3.60
N LEU A 26 -18.60 7.68 3.55
CA LEU A 26 -18.73 8.83 4.44
C LEU A 26 -19.38 10.02 3.70
N GLU A 27 -19.68 11.08 4.44
CA GLU A 27 -20.15 12.37 3.89
C GLU A 27 -21.26 12.24 2.86
N LYS A 28 -22.30 11.43 3.17
CA LYS A 28 -23.46 11.18 2.31
C LYS A 28 -23.14 10.60 0.92
N GLY A 29 -22.00 9.95 0.73
CA GLY A 29 -21.67 9.32 -0.56
C GLY A 29 -20.42 9.87 -1.23
N GLU A 30 -19.89 11.00 -0.75
CA GLU A 30 -18.81 11.70 -1.44
C GLU A 30 -17.43 11.15 -1.08
N CYS A 31 -17.26 10.62 0.12
CA CYS A 31 -15.97 10.17 0.65
C CYS A 31 -15.98 8.66 0.92
N ASN A 32 -14.84 8.00 0.70
CA ASN A 32 -14.66 6.57 0.95
C ASN A 32 -13.52 6.40 1.94
N LYS A 33 -13.77 5.69 3.04
CA LYS A 33 -12.75 5.33 4.03
C LYS A 33 -12.47 3.84 3.96
N PHE A 34 -11.26 3.49 3.60
CA PHE A 34 -10.76 2.12 3.54
C PHE A 34 -9.99 1.81 4.81
N THR A 35 -10.47 0.85 5.59
CA THR A 35 -9.73 0.28 6.71
C THR A 35 -9.04 -1.00 6.23
N ILE A 36 -7.72 -1.01 6.27
CA ILE A 36 -6.89 -2.13 5.83
C ILE A 36 -6.21 -2.74 7.06
N LYS A 37 -6.57 -3.98 7.39
CA LYS A 37 -6.05 -4.71 8.54
C LYS A 37 -4.69 -5.34 8.22
N LEU A 38 -3.88 -5.54 9.24
CA LEU A 38 -2.53 -6.13 9.21
C LEU A 38 -1.63 -5.46 8.17
N GLU A 39 -1.65 -4.14 8.17
CA GLU A 39 -0.82 -3.29 7.33
C GLU A 39 -0.37 -2.09 8.15
N ASP A 40 0.63 -1.37 7.64
CA ASP A 40 1.26 -0.25 8.33
C ASP A 40 1.63 0.89 7.39
N HIS A 41 2.52 1.77 7.85
CA HIS A 41 2.97 2.95 7.12
C HIS A 41 3.65 2.61 5.78
N THR A 42 4.19 1.41 5.60
CA THR A 42 4.89 1.05 4.36
C THR A 42 3.95 1.12 3.17
N ILE A 43 2.84 0.36 3.19
CA ILE A 43 1.87 0.44 2.09
C ILE A 43 1.01 1.70 2.19
N GLY A 44 0.73 2.19 3.40
CA GLY A 44 -0.14 3.34 3.62
C GLY A 44 0.40 4.61 2.98
N ASN A 45 1.69 4.89 3.15
CA ASN A 45 2.33 6.05 2.54
C ASN A 45 2.37 5.95 1.01
N ILE A 46 2.72 4.79 0.46
CA ILE A 46 2.83 4.60 -0.99
C ILE A 46 1.47 4.77 -1.67
N ILE A 47 0.41 4.18 -1.10
CA ILE A 47 -0.95 4.32 -1.65
C ILE A 47 -1.41 5.76 -1.53
N ASN A 48 -1.19 6.41 -0.38
CA ASN A 48 -1.60 7.81 -0.20
C ASN A 48 -0.91 8.74 -1.21
N GLU A 49 0.39 8.56 -1.44
CA GLU A 49 1.15 9.33 -2.42
C GLU A 49 0.58 9.14 -3.83
N ALA A 50 0.31 7.89 -4.25
CA ALA A 50 -0.30 7.65 -5.57
C ALA A 50 -1.66 8.34 -5.72
N LEU A 51 -2.51 8.25 -4.70
CA LEU A 51 -3.81 8.92 -4.70
C LEU A 51 -3.69 10.45 -4.68
N CYS A 52 -2.66 11.03 -4.09
CA CYS A 52 -2.40 12.47 -4.16
C CYS A 52 -2.07 12.95 -5.58
N HIS A 53 -1.45 12.08 -6.39
CA HIS A 53 -1.07 12.39 -7.78
C HIS A 53 -2.17 12.08 -8.79
N ASP A 54 -3.23 11.38 -8.38
CA ASP A 54 -4.35 11.05 -9.25
C ASP A 54 -5.29 12.27 -9.42
N PRO A 55 -5.46 12.82 -10.63
CA PRO A 55 -6.35 13.95 -10.88
C PRO A 55 -7.84 13.64 -10.62
N GLU A 56 -8.24 12.38 -10.58
CA GLU A 56 -9.60 11.96 -10.26
C GLU A 56 -9.85 11.88 -8.73
N VAL A 57 -8.84 12.20 -7.91
CA VAL A 57 -8.91 12.26 -6.46
C VAL A 57 -8.78 13.71 -5.99
N THR A 58 -9.82 14.24 -5.36
CA THR A 58 -9.81 15.63 -4.84
C THR A 58 -9.18 15.73 -3.45
N PHE A 59 -9.19 14.63 -2.71
CA PHE A 59 -8.63 14.54 -1.37
C PHE A 59 -8.19 13.10 -1.10
N SER A 60 -7.00 12.93 -0.54
CA SER A 60 -6.54 11.67 0.05
C SER A 60 -5.86 11.98 1.38
N ALA A 61 -6.08 11.10 2.35
CA ALA A 61 -5.37 11.12 3.61
C ALA A 61 -5.24 9.70 4.14
N PHE A 62 -4.09 9.40 4.74
CA PHE A 62 -3.80 8.16 5.40
C PHE A 62 -3.51 8.41 6.88
N ARG A 63 -3.92 7.48 7.74
CA ARG A 63 -3.48 7.43 9.14
C ARG A 63 -3.38 6.01 9.67
N LYS A 64 -2.51 5.83 10.68
CA LYS A 64 -2.53 4.69 11.59
C LYS A 64 -3.29 5.10 12.86
N PRO A 65 -4.52 4.60 13.11
CA PRO A 65 -5.35 5.10 14.20
C PRO A 65 -4.75 4.85 15.58
N HIS A 66 -3.93 3.80 15.73
CA HIS A 66 -3.21 3.51 16.96
C HIS A 66 -1.89 2.76 16.68
N PRO A 67 -0.75 3.13 17.31
CA PRO A 67 0.55 2.50 17.04
C PRO A 67 0.58 0.98 17.27
N LEU A 68 -0.12 0.51 18.32
CA LEU A 68 -0.21 -0.91 18.68
C LEU A 68 -1.20 -1.73 17.84
N ARG A 69 -1.98 -1.09 16.95
CA ARG A 69 -2.89 -1.81 16.05
C ARG A 69 -2.27 -1.88 14.67
N ASN A 70 -2.20 -3.06 14.12
CA ASN A 70 -1.79 -3.25 12.73
C ASN A 70 -3.01 -3.05 11.86
N GLU A 71 -3.43 -1.81 11.73
CA GLU A 71 -4.47 -1.39 10.80
C GLU A 71 -4.16 0.02 10.35
N ILE A 72 -4.56 0.32 9.12
CA ILE A 72 -4.45 1.65 8.55
C ILE A 72 -5.78 2.08 7.97
N GLU A 73 -5.98 3.39 7.94
CA GLU A 73 -7.17 3.99 7.36
C GLU A 73 -6.73 4.94 6.24
N ILE A 74 -7.31 4.76 5.06
CA ILE A 74 -7.14 5.64 3.91
C ILE A 74 -8.49 6.26 3.61
N THR A 75 -8.61 7.59 3.74
CA THR A 75 -9.81 8.33 3.37
C THR A 75 -9.55 9.05 2.06
N MET A 76 -10.44 8.89 1.10
CA MET A 76 -10.34 9.57 -0.19
C MET A 76 -11.68 10.10 -0.68
N LYS A 77 -11.63 11.19 -1.45
CA LYS A 77 -12.77 11.80 -2.12
C LYS A 77 -12.60 11.72 -3.65
N PRO A 78 -13.22 10.74 -4.32
CA PRO A 78 -13.16 10.61 -5.77
C PRO A 78 -14.03 11.69 -6.46
N MET A 79 -13.61 12.12 -7.66
CA MET A 79 -14.32 13.08 -8.49
C MET A 79 -15.29 12.35 -9.44
N GLY A 80 -16.48 12.00 -8.97
CA GLY A 80 -17.52 11.39 -9.82
C GLY A 80 -17.30 9.90 -10.15
N TYR A 81 -16.21 9.29 -9.67
CA TYR A 81 -15.90 7.87 -9.82
C TYR A 81 -16.25 7.05 -8.57
N ALA A 82 -16.48 5.75 -8.77
CA ALA A 82 -16.63 4.80 -7.67
C ALA A 82 -15.28 4.63 -6.95
N GLY A 83 -15.18 5.08 -5.69
CA GLY A 83 -13.92 5.11 -4.93
C GLY A 83 -13.20 3.76 -4.84
N VAL A 84 -13.95 2.65 -4.77
CA VAL A 84 -13.37 1.30 -4.77
C VAL A 84 -12.62 0.99 -6.07
N LYS A 85 -13.21 1.37 -7.22
CA LYS A 85 -12.57 1.16 -8.52
C LYS A 85 -11.33 2.04 -8.65
N LEU A 86 -11.45 3.31 -8.27
CA LEU A 86 -10.35 4.27 -8.36
C LEU A 86 -9.14 3.83 -7.52
N LEU A 87 -9.38 3.37 -6.29
CA LEU A 87 -8.32 2.81 -5.46
C LEU A 87 -7.67 1.57 -6.10
N ALA A 88 -8.48 0.67 -6.67
CA ALA A 88 -7.97 -0.54 -7.33
C ALA A 88 -7.10 -0.19 -8.55
N ASP A 89 -7.54 0.74 -9.39
CA ASP A 89 -6.81 1.18 -10.57
C ASP A 89 -5.45 1.80 -10.19
N ASN A 90 -5.40 2.62 -9.13
CA ASN A 90 -4.15 3.17 -8.58
C ASN A 90 -3.20 2.07 -8.07
N ILE A 91 -3.72 1.08 -7.34
CA ILE A 91 -2.92 -0.02 -6.81
C ILE A 91 -2.34 -0.88 -7.95
N ILE A 92 -3.10 -1.10 -9.01
CA ILE A 92 -2.62 -1.83 -10.20
C ILE A 92 -1.49 -1.05 -10.88
N SER A 93 -1.67 0.26 -11.09
CA SER A 93 -0.61 1.11 -11.65
C SER A 93 0.67 1.08 -10.81
N LEU A 94 0.54 1.19 -9.48
CA LEU A 94 1.67 1.08 -8.55
C LEU A 94 2.38 -0.28 -8.65
N ALA A 95 1.64 -1.38 -8.78
CA ALA A 95 2.21 -2.72 -8.94
C ALA A 95 2.98 -2.87 -10.26
N ASP A 96 2.49 -2.24 -11.33
CA ASP A 96 3.18 -2.17 -12.62
C ASP A 96 4.46 -1.35 -12.53
N ASP A 97 4.44 -0.20 -11.85
CA ASP A 97 5.61 0.65 -11.63
C ASP A 97 6.71 -0.10 -10.85
N VAL A 98 6.34 -0.79 -9.76
CA VAL A 98 7.28 -1.62 -8.98
C VAL A 98 7.84 -2.75 -9.86
N SER A 99 7.00 -3.37 -10.69
CA SER A 99 7.42 -4.43 -11.60
C SER A 99 8.41 -3.93 -12.66
N ASN A 100 8.19 -2.73 -13.19
CA ASN A 100 9.09 -2.09 -14.15
C ASN A 100 10.41 -1.69 -13.50
N MET A 101 10.37 -1.08 -12.31
CA MET A 101 11.56 -0.74 -11.53
C MET A 101 12.41 -1.98 -11.24
N ARG A 102 11.78 -3.11 -10.89
CA ARG A 102 12.47 -4.38 -10.67
C ARG A 102 13.17 -4.87 -11.94
N LYS A 103 12.50 -4.84 -13.10
CA LYS A 103 13.10 -5.26 -14.39
C LYS A 103 14.31 -4.40 -14.73
N ASP A 104 14.19 -3.09 -14.57
CA ASP A 104 15.27 -2.14 -14.84
C ASP A 104 16.45 -2.33 -13.89
N PHE A 105 16.18 -2.57 -12.60
CA PHE A 105 17.20 -2.89 -11.62
C PHE A 105 17.98 -4.15 -12.02
N ILE A 106 17.28 -5.25 -12.33
CA ILE A 106 17.91 -6.52 -12.75
C ILE A 106 18.78 -6.30 -14.00
N ARG A 107 18.27 -5.59 -15.01
CA ARG A 107 19.01 -5.27 -16.23
C ARG A 107 20.31 -4.52 -15.91
N LYS A 108 20.24 -3.46 -15.10
CA LYS A 108 21.41 -2.65 -14.72
C LYS A 108 22.44 -3.45 -13.91
N VAL A 109 21.99 -4.32 -12.99
CA VAL A 109 22.86 -5.20 -12.21
C VAL A 109 23.60 -6.19 -13.13
N GLN A 110 22.93 -6.77 -14.12
CA GLN A 110 23.57 -7.66 -15.09
C GLN A 110 24.62 -6.92 -15.92
N SER A 111 24.30 -5.74 -16.44
CA SER A 111 25.27 -4.91 -17.18
C SER A 111 26.47 -4.52 -16.33
N PHE A 112 26.27 -4.22 -15.04
CA PHE A 112 27.36 -3.93 -14.11
C PHE A 112 28.28 -5.14 -13.89
N LYS A 113 27.70 -6.33 -13.64
CA LYS A 113 28.48 -7.56 -13.47
C LYS A 113 29.30 -7.92 -14.72
N ALA A 114 28.71 -7.77 -15.91
CA ALA A 114 29.41 -8.04 -17.18
C ALA A 114 30.61 -7.08 -17.39
N LYS A 115 30.42 -5.78 -17.12
CA LYS A 115 31.52 -4.81 -17.17
C LYS A 115 32.62 -5.12 -16.16
N LYS A 116 32.25 -5.46 -14.92
CA LYS A 116 33.23 -5.79 -13.88
C LYS A 116 34.06 -7.02 -14.26
N ALA A 117 33.42 -8.10 -14.74
CA ALA A 117 34.13 -9.29 -15.19
C ALA A 117 35.13 -8.98 -16.31
N PHE A 118 34.78 -8.11 -17.25
CA PHE A 118 35.71 -7.66 -18.29
C PHE A 118 36.95 -6.97 -17.71
N TYR A 119 36.82 -6.14 -16.66
CA TYR A 119 37.98 -5.46 -16.05
C TYR A 119 38.79 -6.34 -15.09
N ASP A 120 38.18 -7.36 -14.49
CA ASP A 120 38.87 -8.30 -13.60
C ASP A 120 39.72 -9.33 -14.39
N ASP A 121 39.48 -9.49 -15.70
CA ASP A 121 40.23 -10.36 -16.62
C ASP A 121 41.46 -9.67 -17.26
N TYR A 122 41.73 -8.38 -16.96
CA TYR A 122 42.91 -7.61 -17.38
C TYR A 122 43.76 -7.17 -16.18
#